data_AF-A0A2E7S9H7-F1
#
_entry.id   AF-A0A2E7S9H7-F1
#
_cell.length_a   1.000
_cell.length_b   1.000
_cell.length_c   1.000
_cell.angle_alpha   90.00
_cell.angle_beta   90.00
_cell.angle_gamma   90.00
#
_symmetry.space_group_name_H-M   'P 1'
#
loop_
_entity.id
_entity.type
_entity.pdbx_description
1 polymer ?
#
loop_
_entity_poly.entity_id
_entity_poly.type
_entity_poly.pdbx_seq_one_letter_code
_entity_poly.pdbx_strand_id
1 'polypeptide(L)'
;DVPHPINSPENYLFYGLGCKSTIGSPVTCLWRAPEVGYWMDFADFDGDGQPDSGSTGNENGGRSSYIHYTEPYPEMVDISHIRPELEGERHLISAAVEVLSTTVGTGLIYIIDNTDYEVVNGNLRFLPKLIGDWEIPTSGLHCFGSSCEAHANGDEWLLFSPHNLDSGHFITDEEKPDQSYGGGWDGRLYISHYHAGLWIVDVETIIATGNSEDRNASHLSSTVAYILPQNNAYGEPLDSNFYDFGWIPFLWAAEYHDGYTYLSCITSGLYIAQLDIDMPYMEEGSSTDD
;
A
#
# COMPACT_ATOMS: atom_id res chain seq x y z
N ASP A 1 6.18 -17.50 16.43
CA ASP A 1 6.73 -16.14 16.26
C ASP A 1 7.77 -16.09 15.15
N VAL A 2 7.62 -15.10 14.28
CA VAL A 2 8.63 -14.68 13.30
C VAL A 2 9.91 -14.28 14.06
N PRO A 3 11.12 -14.65 13.60
CA PRO A 3 12.35 -14.13 14.15
C PRO A 3 12.36 -12.59 14.16
N HIS A 4 12.28 -11.99 15.34
CA HIS A 4 12.12 -10.54 15.53
C HIS A 4 13.22 -10.01 16.48
N PRO A 5 13.83 -8.84 16.20
CA PRO A 5 14.89 -8.29 17.05
C PRO A 5 14.47 -8.08 18.52
N ILE A 6 13.18 -7.87 18.76
CA ILE A 6 12.63 -7.59 20.10
C ILE A 6 11.98 -8.84 20.71
N ASN A 7 11.16 -9.57 19.94
CA ASN A 7 10.32 -10.64 20.50
C ASN A 7 11.06 -11.98 20.53
N SER A 8 12.00 -12.21 19.62
CA SER A 8 12.79 -13.45 19.55
C SER A 8 14.26 -13.18 19.13
N PRO A 9 15.00 -12.39 19.93
CA PRO A 9 16.34 -11.90 19.59
C PRO A 9 17.35 -13.02 19.31
N GLU A 10 17.26 -14.15 20.00
CA GLU A 10 18.15 -15.30 19.77
C GLU A 10 17.94 -15.92 18.38
N ASN A 11 16.68 -16.12 17.97
CA ASN A 11 16.34 -16.62 16.64
C ASN A 11 16.70 -15.59 15.55
N TYR A 12 16.40 -14.31 15.80
CA TYR A 12 16.78 -13.23 14.90
C TYR A 12 18.30 -13.14 14.69
N LEU A 13 19.09 -13.27 15.77
CA LEU A 13 20.55 -13.33 15.68
C LEU A 13 21.00 -14.56 14.90
N PHE A 14 20.44 -15.74 15.17
CA PHE A 14 20.84 -16.95 14.44
C PHE A 14 20.62 -16.83 12.93
N TYR A 15 19.47 -16.36 12.48
CA TYR A 15 19.15 -16.24 11.06
C TYR A 15 19.74 -14.98 10.40
N GLY A 16 19.82 -13.86 11.13
CA GLY A 16 20.20 -12.55 10.59
C GLY A 16 21.69 -12.19 10.71
N LEU A 17 22.42 -12.74 11.69
CA LEU A 17 23.82 -12.35 11.96
C LEU A 17 24.76 -12.66 10.79
N GLY A 18 24.55 -13.80 10.12
CA GLY A 18 25.29 -14.17 8.91
C GLY A 18 25.09 -13.15 7.77
N CYS A 19 23.85 -12.71 7.54
CA CYS A 19 23.56 -11.65 6.57
C CYS A 19 24.20 -10.31 6.93
N LYS A 20 23.98 -9.85 8.17
CA LYS A 20 24.45 -8.54 8.63
C LYS A 20 25.98 -8.45 8.63
N SER A 21 26.66 -9.49 9.08
CA SER A 21 28.14 -9.53 9.17
C SER A 21 28.83 -9.58 7.80
N THR A 22 28.10 -9.96 6.74
CA THR A 22 28.66 -10.13 5.39
C THR A 22 28.04 -9.21 4.36
N ILE A 23 27.36 -8.15 4.80
CA ILE A 23 26.72 -7.13 3.95
C ILE A 23 25.80 -7.80 2.90
N GLY A 24 25.00 -8.77 3.35
CA GLY A 24 24.03 -9.44 2.48
C GLY A 24 24.64 -10.48 1.52
N SER A 25 25.84 -11.01 1.79
CA SER A 25 26.42 -12.08 0.96
C SER A 25 25.47 -13.29 0.91
N PRO A 26 25.05 -13.73 -0.28
CA PRO A 26 24.07 -14.80 -0.42
C PRO A 26 24.57 -16.13 0.17
N VAL A 27 25.89 -16.35 0.27
CA VAL A 27 26.47 -17.60 0.78
C VAL A 27 26.24 -17.77 2.29
N THR A 28 26.29 -16.67 3.04
CA THR A 28 26.23 -16.62 4.51
C THR A 28 24.89 -16.15 5.03
N CYS A 29 24.06 -15.60 4.15
CA CYS A 29 22.67 -15.28 4.41
C CYS A 29 21.82 -16.56 4.50
N LEU A 30 21.42 -16.91 5.73
CA LEU A 30 20.40 -17.92 5.99
C LEU A 30 19.00 -17.37 5.78
N TRP A 31 18.83 -16.05 5.88
CA TRP A 31 17.69 -15.37 5.31
C TRP A 31 18.00 -15.07 3.86
N ARG A 32 17.34 -15.78 2.95
CA ARG A 32 17.30 -15.40 1.54
C ARG A 32 15.88 -14.99 1.27
N ALA A 33 15.71 -13.88 0.58
CA ALA A 33 14.46 -13.58 -0.07
C ALA A 33 14.52 -14.11 -1.52
N PRO A 34 14.24 -15.40 -1.81
CA PRO A 34 13.94 -15.81 -3.18
C PRO A 34 12.70 -15.09 -3.73
N GLU A 35 11.98 -14.32 -2.90
CA GLU A 35 10.63 -13.87 -3.16
C GLU A 35 10.47 -12.49 -3.82
N VAL A 36 11.53 -11.73 -4.12
CA VAL A 36 11.37 -10.41 -4.77
C VAL A 36 10.58 -10.50 -6.09
N GLY A 37 10.65 -11.65 -6.79
CA GLY A 37 9.78 -11.96 -7.93
C GLY A 37 8.35 -12.40 -7.57
N TYR A 38 8.20 -13.23 -6.52
CA TYR A 38 6.91 -13.76 -6.08
C TYR A 38 5.99 -12.72 -5.48
N TRP A 39 6.53 -11.58 -5.03
CA TRP A 39 5.70 -10.54 -4.43
C TRP A 39 4.83 -9.80 -5.47
N MET A 40 5.07 -10.06 -6.76
CA MET A 40 4.30 -9.49 -7.87
C MET A 40 3.16 -10.43 -8.32
N ASP A 41 3.17 -11.69 -7.87
CA ASP A 41 2.35 -12.82 -8.36
C ASP A 41 1.18 -13.12 -7.42
N PHE A 42 0.37 -12.12 -7.07
CA PHE A 42 -0.64 -12.27 -6.03
C PHE A 42 -2.09 -12.18 -6.49
N ALA A 43 -2.45 -11.15 -7.25
CA ALA A 43 -3.82 -10.93 -7.66
C ALA A 43 -4.07 -11.47 -9.07
N ASP A 44 -5.21 -12.14 -9.25
CA ASP A 44 -5.78 -12.56 -10.54
C ASP A 44 -6.97 -11.63 -10.84
N PHE A 45 -6.77 -10.58 -11.63
CA PHE A 45 -7.80 -9.59 -12.01
C PHE A 45 -8.60 -10.00 -13.25
N ASP A 46 -8.07 -10.85 -14.13
CA ASP A 46 -8.79 -11.32 -15.31
C ASP A 46 -9.56 -12.64 -15.09
N GLY A 47 -9.32 -13.30 -13.95
CA GLY A 47 -10.03 -14.50 -13.49
C GLY A 47 -9.60 -15.77 -14.23
N ASP A 48 -8.44 -15.78 -14.87
CA ASP A 48 -7.94 -16.93 -15.63
C ASP A 48 -7.32 -18.03 -14.74
N GLY A 49 -7.21 -17.77 -13.43
CA GLY A 49 -6.66 -18.67 -12.44
C GLY A 49 -5.13 -18.60 -12.33
N GLN A 50 -4.48 -17.66 -13.00
CA GLN A 50 -3.08 -17.29 -12.83
C GLN A 50 -2.98 -15.89 -12.23
N PRO A 51 -1.90 -15.59 -11.48
CA PRO A 51 -1.65 -14.22 -11.07
C PRO A 51 -1.37 -13.33 -12.27
N ASP A 52 -1.79 -12.07 -12.21
CA ASP A 52 -1.62 -11.06 -13.26
C ASP A 52 -0.26 -10.36 -13.17
N SER A 53 0.84 -11.12 -13.08
CA SER A 53 2.18 -10.54 -13.15
C SER A 53 2.77 -10.59 -14.55
N GLY A 54 3.77 -9.74 -14.79
CA GLY A 54 4.51 -9.74 -16.05
C GLY A 54 5.20 -11.06 -16.40
N SER A 55 5.29 -12.05 -15.49
CA SER A 55 5.91 -13.35 -15.75
C SER A 55 4.92 -14.44 -16.20
N THR A 56 3.63 -14.28 -15.89
CA THR A 56 2.55 -15.24 -16.15
C THR A 56 1.57 -14.76 -17.23
N GLY A 57 1.49 -13.45 -17.48
CA GLY A 57 0.63 -12.84 -18.50
C GLY A 57 1.38 -12.22 -19.67
N ASN A 58 0.80 -12.30 -20.87
CA ASN A 58 1.13 -11.44 -22.00
C ASN A 58 0.58 -10.01 -21.76
N GLU A 59 1.15 -9.00 -22.42
CA GLU A 59 0.80 -7.57 -22.23
C GLU A 59 -0.71 -7.38 -22.03
N ASN A 60 -1.07 -7.05 -20.77
CA ASN A 60 -2.41 -6.72 -20.26
C ASN A 60 -3.37 -7.88 -19.87
N GLY A 61 -2.84 -9.05 -19.51
CA GLY A 61 -3.39 -10.03 -18.53
C GLY A 61 -2.31 -10.37 -17.48
N GLY A 62 -1.48 -9.37 -17.22
CA GLY A 62 -0.23 -9.37 -16.45
C GLY A 62 -0.05 -7.97 -15.90
N ARG A 63 -1.15 -7.44 -15.34
CA ARG A 63 -1.37 -6.03 -15.05
C ARG A 63 -0.39 -5.50 -14.01
N SER A 64 0.09 -6.30 -13.07
CA SER A 64 1.16 -5.91 -12.15
C SER A 64 2.54 -6.00 -12.83
N SER A 65 3.27 -4.88 -12.78
CA SER A 65 4.59 -4.70 -13.39
C SER A 65 5.70 -4.92 -12.38
N TYR A 66 5.78 -4.06 -11.36
CA TYR A 66 6.76 -4.13 -10.28
C TYR A 66 6.24 -3.48 -9.00
N ILE A 67 6.84 -3.80 -7.86
CA ILE A 67 6.55 -3.13 -6.59
C ILE A 67 7.40 -1.86 -6.50
N HIS A 68 6.74 -0.70 -6.51
CA HIS A 68 7.40 0.59 -6.42
C HIS A 68 7.81 0.93 -5.00
N TYR A 69 6.93 0.65 -4.04
CA TYR A 69 7.14 0.96 -2.64
C TYR A 69 6.56 -0.16 -1.77
N THR A 70 7.22 -0.48 -0.67
CA THR A 70 6.70 -1.44 0.31
C THR A 70 7.11 -1.04 1.71
N GLU A 71 6.22 -1.30 2.65
CA GLU A 71 6.40 -0.96 4.05
C GLU A 71 5.75 -2.03 4.94
N PRO A 72 6.41 -2.47 6.02
CA PRO A 72 5.73 -3.27 7.03
C PRO A 72 4.69 -2.41 7.75
N TYR A 73 3.52 -2.99 8.05
CA TYR A 73 2.57 -2.32 8.93
C TYR A 73 3.24 -2.06 10.30
N PRO A 74 2.97 -0.92 10.97
CA PRO A 74 3.79 -0.47 12.10
C PRO A 74 3.83 -1.44 13.28
N GLU A 75 2.75 -2.20 13.47
CA GLU A 75 2.60 -3.19 14.53
C GLU A 75 2.27 -4.57 13.94
N MET A 76 2.61 -5.63 14.67
CA MET A 76 1.92 -6.89 14.43
C MET A 76 0.51 -6.77 14.99
N VAL A 77 -0.47 -7.28 14.25
CA VAL A 77 -1.89 -7.14 14.60
C VAL A 77 -2.62 -8.47 14.58
N ASP A 78 -3.48 -8.70 15.58
CA ASP A 78 -4.47 -9.77 15.54
C ASP A 78 -5.64 -9.35 14.66
N ILE A 79 -5.90 -10.14 13.62
CA ILE A 79 -6.97 -9.92 12.64
C ILE A 79 -8.11 -10.95 12.80
N SER A 80 -8.10 -11.74 13.88
CA SER A 80 -9.04 -12.85 14.08
C SER A 80 -10.49 -12.43 14.28
N HIS A 81 -10.75 -11.17 14.65
CA HIS A 81 -12.10 -10.60 14.68
C HIS A 81 -12.68 -10.40 13.27
N ILE A 82 -11.83 -10.25 12.25
CA ILE A 82 -12.20 -10.15 10.84
C ILE A 82 -12.12 -11.52 10.14
N ARG A 83 -11.03 -12.25 10.41
CA ARG A 83 -10.67 -13.54 9.79
C ARG A 83 -10.42 -14.59 10.90
N PRO A 84 -11.48 -15.23 11.44
CA PRO A 84 -11.35 -16.14 12.59
C PRO A 84 -10.39 -17.31 12.38
N GLU A 85 -10.10 -17.68 11.13
CA GLU A 85 -9.13 -18.71 10.77
C GLU A 85 -7.67 -18.26 10.90
N LEU A 86 -7.41 -16.95 11.00
CA LEU A 86 -6.10 -16.34 11.12
C LEU A 86 -5.84 -15.87 12.58
N GLU A 87 -5.94 -16.79 13.54
CA GLU A 87 -5.70 -16.51 14.97
C GLU A 87 -4.27 -16.03 15.28
N GLY A 88 -4.15 -14.99 16.12
CA GLY A 88 -2.88 -14.49 16.62
C GLY A 88 -2.23 -13.42 15.75
N GLU A 89 -1.17 -12.83 16.30
CA GLU A 89 -0.48 -11.66 15.73
C GLU A 89 0.07 -11.91 14.31
N ARG A 90 -0.23 -10.97 13.40
CA ARG A 90 0.13 -11.02 11.99
C ARG A 90 1.13 -9.95 11.62
N HIS A 91 2.13 -10.35 10.83
CA HIS A 91 3.09 -9.44 10.22
C HIS A 91 2.56 -9.02 8.85
N LEU A 92 1.84 -7.89 8.81
CA LEU A 92 1.29 -7.35 7.58
C LEU A 92 2.30 -6.46 6.86
N ILE A 93 2.25 -6.47 5.53
CA ILE A 93 3.06 -5.63 4.65
C ILE A 93 2.12 -4.98 3.64
N SER A 94 2.28 -3.68 3.44
CA SER A 94 1.66 -2.95 2.34
C SER A 94 2.65 -2.84 1.18
N ALA A 95 2.16 -2.99 -0.05
CA ALA A 95 2.97 -2.85 -1.25
C ALA A 95 2.23 -2.03 -2.31
N ALA A 96 2.85 -0.94 -2.77
CA ALA A 96 2.43 -0.16 -3.92
C ALA A 96 2.96 -0.82 -5.19
N VAL A 97 2.03 -1.14 -6.08
CA VAL A 97 2.29 -1.95 -7.27
C VAL A 97 2.06 -1.10 -8.51
N GLU A 98 3.06 -1.07 -9.37
CA GLU A 98 2.95 -0.48 -10.68
C GLU A 98 2.06 -1.35 -11.58
N VAL A 99 1.11 -0.73 -12.28
CA VAL A 99 0.28 -1.40 -13.29
C VAL A 99 0.75 -1.12 -14.73
N LEU A 100 0.59 -2.06 -15.65
CA LEU A 100 0.99 -1.88 -17.06
C LEU A 100 -0.05 -1.14 -17.92
N SER A 101 -1.30 -0.99 -17.45
CA SER A 101 -2.33 -0.23 -18.16
C SER A 101 -3.28 0.46 -17.21
N THR A 102 -3.51 1.75 -17.45
CA THR A 102 -4.45 2.63 -16.73
C THR A 102 -5.88 2.53 -17.24
N THR A 103 -6.15 1.78 -18.32
CA THR A 103 -7.51 1.62 -18.88
C THR A 103 -8.37 0.62 -18.13
N VAL A 104 -7.74 -0.27 -17.37
CA VAL A 104 -8.42 -1.28 -16.55
C VAL A 104 -8.52 -0.79 -15.10
N GLY A 105 -7.43 -0.28 -14.56
CA GLY A 105 -7.38 0.32 -13.22
C GLY A 105 -6.01 0.93 -12.94
N THR A 106 -5.89 1.73 -11.87
CA THR A 106 -4.61 2.27 -11.41
C THR A 106 -4.58 2.45 -9.90
N GLY A 107 -3.38 2.59 -9.33
CA GLY A 107 -3.19 2.89 -7.92
C GLY A 107 -3.17 1.64 -7.05
N LEU A 108 -2.71 0.51 -7.58
CA LEU A 108 -2.81 -0.79 -6.93
C LEU A 108 -1.95 -0.87 -5.67
N ILE A 109 -2.57 -1.37 -4.60
CA ILE A 109 -2.00 -1.69 -3.30
C ILE A 109 -2.31 -3.15 -2.98
N TYR A 110 -1.33 -3.86 -2.44
CA TYR A 110 -1.53 -5.17 -1.80
C TYR A 110 -1.36 -5.06 -0.29
N ILE A 111 -2.19 -5.81 0.44
CA ILE A 111 -1.97 -6.17 1.85
C ILE A 111 -1.56 -7.63 1.89
N ILE A 112 -0.33 -7.87 2.35
CA ILE A 112 0.31 -9.18 2.34
C ILE A 112 0.52 -9.62 3.79
N ASP A 113 0.03 -10.82 4.14
CA ASP A 113 0.42 -11.49 5.38
C ASP A 113 1.76 -12.20 5.14
N ASN A 114 2.79 -11.74 5.86
CA ASN A 114 4.15 -12.25 5.80
C ASN A 114 4.56 -12.93 7.13
N THR A 115 3.58 -13.52 7.84
CA THR A 115 3.78 -14.18 9.14
C THR A 115 4.40 -15.56 9.02
N ASP A 116 3.91 -16.36 8.07
CA ASP A 116 4.36 -17.74 7.94
C ASP A 116 5.75 -17.82 7.28
N TYR A 117 6.54 -18.79 7.71
CA TYR A 117 7.85 -19.07 7.13
C TYR A 117 8.17 -20.57 7.19
N GLU A 118 9.03 -21.01 6.29
CA GLU A 118 9.60 -22.35 6.29
C GLU A 118 11.13 -22.33 6.37
N VAL A 119 11.71 -23.45 6.79
CA VAL A 119 13.17 -23.64 6.79
C VAL A 119 13.53 -24.74 5.81
N VAL A 120 14.11 -24.37 4.68
CA VAL A 120 14.53 -25.29 3.61
C VAL A 120 16.04 -25.31 3.51
N ASN A 121 16.64 -26.47 3.78
CA ASN A 121 18.10 -26.65 3.80
C ASN A 121 18.82 -25.64 4.71
N GLY A 122 18.23 -25.33 5.87
CA GLY A 122 18.76 -24.36 6.83
C GLY A 122 18.53 -22.89 6.47
N ASN A 123 17.88 -22.59 5.35
CA ASN A 123 17.50 -21.23 4.98
C ASN A 123 16.07 -20.94 5.36
N LEU A 124 15.84 -19.81 6.01
CA LEU A 124 14.51 -19.28 6.30
C LEU A 124 13.96 -18.61 5.04
N ARG A 125 12.70 -18.93 4.71
CA ARG A 125 11.93 -18.37 3.60
C ARG A 125 10.56 -17.97 4.09
N PHE A 126 10.12 -16.77 3.76
CA PHE A 126 8.77 -16.35 4.11
C PHE A 126 7.77 -16.98 3.14
N LEU A 127 6.54 -17.15 3.62
CA LEU A 127 5.41 -17.66 2.86
C LEU A 127 4.37 -16.55 2.75
N PRO A 128 4.66 -15.46 1.99
CA PRO A 128 3.76 -14.32 1.87
C PRO A 128 2.44 -14.75 1.20
N LYS A 129 1.33 -14.21 1.70
CA LYS A 129 -0.01 -14.46 1.16
C LYS A 129 -0.73 -13.14 0.98
N LEU A 130 -1.35 -12.96 -0.18
CA LEU A 130 -2.25 -11.84 -0.38
C LEU A 130 -3.49 -11.99 0.50
N ILE A 131 -3.73 -11.01 1.35
CA ILE A 131 -4.91 -10.95 2.21
C ILE A 131 -6.02 -10.15 1.54
N GLY A 132 -5.64 -9.09 0.83
CA GLY A 132 -6.55 -8.27 0.04
C GLY A 132 -5.78 -7.28 -0.82
N ASP A 133 -6.49 -6.66 -1.73
CA ASP A 133 -5.97 -5.64 -2.64
C ASP A 133 -6.88 -4.40 -2.67
N TRP A 134 -6.31 -3.28 -3.07
CA TRP A 134 -7.05 -2.05 -3.32
C TRP A 134 -6.51 -1.35 -4.55
N GLU A 135 -7.38 -0.83 -5.40
CA GLU A 135 -7.02 0.15 -6.43
C GLU A 135 -8.00 1.31 -6.41
N ILE A 136 -7.68 2.40 -7.11
CA ILE A 136 -8.57 3.57 -7.17
C ILE A 136 -9.92 3.14 -7.76
N PRO A 137 -11.03 3.24 -6.99
CA PRO A 137 -12.34 2.85 -7.47
C PRO A 137 -12.70 3.64 -8.72
N THR A 138 -13.35 3.00 -9.69
CA THR A 138 -13.74 3.60 -10.98
C THR A 138 -12.60 4.12 -11.86
N SER A 139 -11.34 3.83 -11.55
CA SER A 139 -10.19 4.26 -12.37
C SER A 139 -10.27 3.79 -13.83
N GLY A 140 -10.80 2.60 -14.10
CA GLY A 140 -11.07 2.15 -15.48
C GLY A 140 -12.09 3.00 -16.26
N LEU A 141 -12.94 3.79 -15.58
CA LEU A 141 -13.84 4.77 -16.21
C LEU A 141 -13.14 6.11 -16.51
N HIS A 142 -11.99 6.34 -15.87
CA HIS A 142 -11.20 7.55 -15.94
C HIS A 142 -9.75 7.17 -16.31
N CYS A 143 -9.59 6.65 -17.52
CA CYS A 143 -8.26 6.28 -18.02
C CYS A 143 -7.41 7.53 -18.30
N PHE A 144 -6.09 7.35 -18.24
CA PHE A 144 -5.14 8.38 -18.64
C PHE A 144 -3.88 7.78 -19.23
N GLY A 145 -3.39 8.38 -20.32
CA GLY A 145 -2.07 8.18 -20.90
C GLY A 145 -2.10 7.32 -22.16
N SER A 146 -0.98 6.79 -22.63
CA SER A 146 -0.78 6.24 -23.97
C SER A 146 -1.76 5.12 -24.32
N SER A 147 -2.26 4.39 -23.31
CA SER A 147 -3.29 3.37 -23.49
C SER A 147 -4.73 3.92 -23.54
N CYS A 148 -4.94 5.18 -23.14
CA CYS A 148 -6.25 5.84 -23.08
C CYS A 148 -6.53 6.71 -24.31
N GLU A 149 -7.54 6.34 -25.11
CA GLU A 149 -7.91 7.10 -26.32
C GLU A 149 -8.40 8.53 -26.01
N ALA A 150 -9.10 8.73 -24.90
CA ALA A 150 -9.68 10.02 -24.53
C ALA A 150 -8.63 11.04 -24.03
N HIS A 151 -7.56 10.55 -23.39
CA HIS A 151 -6.52 11.37 -22.74
C HIS A 151 -5.12 10.79 -23.00
N ALA A 152 -4.80 10.59 -24.28
CA ALA A 152 -3.55 9.96 -24.70
C ALA A 152 -2.31 10.81 -24.37
N ASN A 153 -1.40 10.27 -23.56
CA ASN A 153 -0.12 10.90 -23.21
C ASN A 153 1.00 9.84 -23.01
N GLY A 154 2.15 10.03 -23.67
CA GLY A 154 3.31 9.13 -23.58
C GLY A 154 4.17 9.30 -22.32
N ASP A 155 3.96 10.36 -21.53
CA ASP A 155 4.73 10.65 -20.30
C ASP A 155 4.19 9.92 -19.05
N GLU A 156 3.53 8.77 -19.27
CA GLU A 156 2.59 8.08 -18.39
C GLU A 156 3.22 7.29 -17.23
N TRP A 157 4.54 7.14 -17.22
CA TRP A 157 5.27 6.28 -16.27
C TRP A 157 5.05 6.61 -14.78
N LEU A 158 4.50 7.80 -14.47
CA LEU A 158 4.22 8.26 -13.11
C LEU A 158 2.79 7.97 -12.62
N LEU A 159 1.90 7.46 -13.48
CA LEU A 159 0.51 7.16 -13.13
C LEU A 159 0.25 5.72 -12.73
N PHE A 160 1.23 4.85 -12.91
CA PHE A 160 1.03 3.42 -12.82
C PHE A 160 1.09 2.88 -11.39
N SER A 161 1.67 3.62 -10.44
CA SER A 161 1.81 3.18 -9.06
C SER A 161 1.52 4.32 -8.09
N PRO A 162 0.96 4.02 -6.90
CA PRO A 162 1.22 4.86 -5.74
C PRO A 162 2.73 5.08 -5.59
N HIS A 163 3.14 6.30 -5.30
CA HIS A 163 4.56 6.64 -5.19
C HIS A 163 5.11 6.37 -3.78
N ASN A 164 4.29 6.66 -2.78
CA ASN A 164 4.59 6.43 -1.37
C ASN A 164 3.26 6.26 -0.63
N LEU A 165 3.31 5.55 0.48
CA LEU A 165 2.23 5.45 1.43
C LEU A 165 2.83 5.52 2.84
N ASP A 166 1.98 5.83 3.80
CA ASP A 166 2.26 5.67 5.22
C ASP A 166 1.06 5.00 5.90
N SER A 167 1.31 4.35 7.04
CA SER A 167 0.34 3.52 7.75
C SER A 167 0.02 4.11 9.12
N GLY A 168 -1.26 4.39 9.38
CA GLY A 168 -1.77 4.71 10.70
C GLY A 168 -2.23 3.46 11.45
N HIS A 169 -1.76 3.30 12.68
CA HIS A 169 -2.25 2.30 13.62
C HIS A 169 -2.92 2.97 14.81
N PHE A 170 -4.16 2.60 15.07
CA PHE A 170 -5.04 3.30 15.99
C PHE A 170 -5.56 2.31 17.03
N ILE A 171 -5.20 2.48 18.30
CA ILE A 171 -5.78 1.65 19.37
C ILE A 171 -7.20 2.13 19.67
N THR A 172 -8.16 1.21 19.68
CA THR A 172 -9.59 1.51 19.85
C THR A 172 -10.09 1.13 21.25
N ASP A 173 -10.96 1.98 21.79
CA ASP A 173 -11.67 1.77 23.06
C ASP A 173 -12.99 2.60 23.09
N GLU A 174 -13.56 2.82 24.28
CA GLU A 174 -14.80 3.59 24.43
C GLU A 174 -14.63 5.10 24.12
N GLU A 175 -13.44 5.66 24.33
CA GLU A 175 -13.11 7.07 24.08
C GLU A 175 -12.52 7.29 22.67
N LYS A 176 -11.84 6.27 22.14
CA LYS A 176 -11.26 6.19 20.79
C LYS A 176 -12.02 5.15 19.97
N PRO A 177 -13.20 5.50 19.42
CA PRO A 177 -14.11 4.53 18.84
C PRO A 177 -13.58 3.96 17.54
N ASP A 178 -13.64 2.63 17.43
CA ASP A 178 -13.48 1.90 16.19
C ASP A 178 -14.40 2.43 15.07
N GLN A 179 -13.86 2.53 13.86
CA GLN A 179 -14.54 3.10 12.69
C GLN A 179 -14.85 2.05 11.62
N SER A 180 -14.53 0.77 11.85
CA SER A 180 -14.61 -0.27 10.82
C SER A 180 -15.26 -1.57 11.32
N TYR A 181 -14.49 -2.58 11.73
CA TYR A 181 -14.93 -3.96 12.02
C TYR A 181 -14.93 -4.31 13.51
N GLY A 182 -14.71 -3.33 14.39
CA GLY A 182 -14.52 -3.55 15.82
C GLY A 182 -13.16 -4.16 16.13
N GLY A 183 -12.96 -4.58 17.37
CA GLY A 183 -11.69 -5.14 17.82
C GLY A 183 -11.02 -4.22 18.82
N GLY A 184 -9.69 -4.26 18.87
CA GLY A 184 -8.88 -3.40 19.73
C GLY A 184 -8.03 -2.39 18.95
N TRP A 185 -8.18 -2.34 17.62
CA TRP A 185 -7.44 -1.43 16.78
C TRP A 185 -8.18 -1.15 15.46
N ASP A 186 -7.90 0.01 14.88
CA ASP A 186 -8.23 0.42 13.50
C ASP A 186 -6.91 0.61 12.72
N GLY A 187 -6.95 0.44 11.40
CA GLY A 187 -5.79 0.70 10.53
C GLY A 187 -6.13 1.44 9.26
N ARG A 188 -5.32 2.44 8.90
CA ARG A 188 -5.48 3.19 7.64
C ARG A 188 -4.17 3.29 6.88
N LEU A 189 -4.27 3.32 5.55
CA LEU A 189 -3.16 3.72 4.68
C LEU A 189 -3.43 5.08 4.07
N TYR A 190 -2.42 5.94 4.09
CA TYR A 190 -2.42 7.27 3.48
C TYR A 190 -1.56 7.19 2.23
N ILE A 191 -2.22 7.04 1.08
CA ILE A 191 -1.59 6.65 -0.16
C ILE A 191 -1.41 7.87 -1.05
N SER A 192 -0.16 8.23 -1.34
CA SER A 192 0.17 9.28 -2.29
C SER A 192 0.32 8.73 -3.70
N HIS A 193 -0.38 9.36 -4.63
CA HIS A 193 -0.21 9.14 -6.05
C HIS A 193 0.25 10.45 -6.66
N TYR A 194 1.21 10.38 -7.59
CA TYR A 194 1.66 11.55 -8.33
C TYR A 194 0.46 12.32 -8.86
N HIS A 195 -0.37 11.66 -9.68
CA HIS A 195 -1.41 12.30 -10.47
C HIS A 195 -2.85 12.01 -10.00
N ALA A 196 -3.02 11.08 -9.06
CA ALA A 196 -4.33 10.75 -8.49
C ALA A 196 -4.52 11.31 -7.08
N GLY A 197 -3.56 12.10 -6.56
CA GLY A 197 -3.71 12.75 -5.26
C GLY A 197 -3.53 11.81 -4.07
N LEU A 198 -4.13 12.19 -2.94
CA LEU A 198 -4.15 11.38 -1.71
C LEU A 198 -5.38 10.49 -1.71
N TRP A 199 -5.21 9.22 -1.42
CA TRP A 199 -6.28 8.28 -1.11
C TRP A 199 -6.06 7.71 0.28
N ILE A 200 -7.11 7.71 1.11
CA ILE A 200 -7.08 7.14 2.45
C ILE A 200 -7.98 5.91 2.44
N VAL A 201 -7.42 4.78 2.81
CA VAL A 201 -8.11 3.49 2.79
C VAL A 201 -8.04 2.79 4.13
N ASP A 202 -9.10 2.08 4.45
CA ASP A 202 -9.24 1.30 5.67
C ASP A 202 -8.65 -0.11 5.48
N VAL A 203 -7.63 -0.45 6.27
CA VAL A 203 -6.88 -1.70 6.18
C VAL A 203 -7.78 -2.88 6.53
N GLU A 204 -8.60 -2.73 7.57
CA GLU A 204 -9.50 -3.80 8.02
C GLU A 204 -10.56 -4.12 6.98
N THR A 205 -11.09 -3.13 6.28
CA THR A 205 -12.02 -3.33 5.16
C THR A 205 -11.34 -4.02 3.98
N ILE A 206 -10.10 -3.70 3.64
CA ILE A 206 -9.34 -4.44 2.61
C ILE A 206 -9.17 -5.90 3.04
N ILE A 207 -8.81 -6.15 4.31
CA ILE A 207 -8.70 -7.49 4.85
C ILE A 207 -10.04 -8.21 4.77
N ALA A 208 -11.13 -7.59 5.26
CA ALA A 208 -12.46 -8.17 5.33
C ALA A 208 -13.01 -8.55 3.94
N THR A 209 -12.86 -7.67 2.96
CA THR A 209 -13.32 -7.91 1.59
C THR A 209 -12.42 -8.86 0.82
N GLY A 210 -11.11 -8.86 1.11
CA GLY A 210 -10.12 -9.68 0.44
C GLY A 210 -10.16 -9.51 -1.08
N ASN A 211 -10.05 -10.62 -1.81
CA ASN A 211 -10.10 -10.64 -3.27
C ASN A 211 -11.51 -10.99 -3.77
N SER A 212 -12.53 -10.23 -3.33
CA SER A 212 -13.92 -10.54 -3.69
C SER A 212 -14.16 -10.46 -5.21
N GLU A 213 -15.19 -11.17 -5.71
CA GLU A 213 -15.54 -11.13 -7.14
C GLU A 213 -15.98 -9.72 -7.60
N ASP A 214 -16.54 -8.90 -6.71
CA ASP A 214 -16.85 -7.50 -6.97
C ASP A 214 -15.77 -6.59 -6.34
N ARG A 215 -14.60 -6.62 -6.97
CA ARG A 215 -13.43 -5.84 -6.56
C ARG A 215 -13.73 -4.35 -6.48
N ASN A 216 -14.39 -3.76 -7.48
CA ASN A 216 -14.66 -2.33 -7.48
C ASN A 216 -15.57 -1.90 -6.31
N ALA A 217 -16.60 -2.69 -5.97
CA ALA A 217 -17.41 -2.41 -4.78
C ALA A 217 -16.59 -2.56 -3.49
N SER A 218 -15.68 -3.53 -3.45
CA SER A 218 -14.78 -3.76 -2.31
C SER A 218 -13.82 -2.58 -2.13
N HIS A 219 -13.15 -2.15 -3.20
CA HIS A 219 -12.25 -1.01 -3.21
C HIS A 219 -12.97 0.28 -2.81
N LEU A 220 -14.20 0.47 -3.29
CA LEU A 220 -15.03 1.61 -2.90
C LEU A 220 -15.39 1.56 -1.40
N SER A 221 -15.68 0.36 -0.86
CA SER A 221 -15.98 0.21 0.57
C SER A 221 -14.77 0.48 1.45
N SER A 222 -13.57 0.13 0.99
CA SER A 222 -12.31 0.41 1.70
C SER A 222 -11.88 1.87 1.61
N THR A 223 -12.36 2.65 0.63
CA THR A 223 -11.99 4.07 0.51
C THR A 223 -12.72 4.92 1.54
N VAL A 224 -11.96 5.47 2.48
CA VAL A 224 -12.46 6.36 3.54
C VAL A 224 -12.57 7.80 3.05
N ALA A 225 -11.52 8.28 2.38
CA ALA A 225 -11.45 9.65 1.88
C ALA A 225 -10.45 9.74 0.73
N TYR A 226 -10.54 10.82 -0.04
CA TYR A 226 -9.52 11.17 -1.01
C TYR A 226 -9.45 12.68 -1.19
N ILE A 227 -8.29 13.16 -1.59
CA ILE A 227 -8.07 14.55 -1.99
C ILE A 227 -7.41 14.50 -3.36
N LEU A 228 -8.05 15.12 -4.35
CA LEU A 228 -7.44 15.42 -5.64
C LEU A 228 -6.93 16.86 -5.57
N PRO A 229 -5.62 17.11 -5.40
CA PRO A 229 -5.14 18.47 -5.30
C PRO A 229 -5.49 19.27 -6.55
N GLN A 230 -6.23 20.36 -6.34
CA GLN A 230 -6.73 21.23 -7.40
C GLN A 230 -5.81 22.42 -7.54
N ASN A 231 -5.14 22.53 -8.68
CA ASN A 231 -4.74 23.82 -9.22
C ASN A 231 -5.32 23.88 -10.64
N ASN A 232 -6.20 24.83 -10.93
CA ASN A 232 -6.99 24.89 -12.18
C ASN A 232 -7.91 23.67 -12.40
N ALA A 233 -8.53 23.60 -13.58
CA ALA A 233 -9.45 22.53 -13.96
C ALA A 233 -8.71 21.18 -14.04
N TYR A 234 -9.43 20.09 -13.77
CA TYR A 234 -8.92 18.72 -13.90
C TYR A 234 -8.19 18.50 -15.22
N GLY A 235 -6.94 18.04 -15.14
CA GLY A 235 -6.21 17.58 -16.30
C GLY A 235 -5.50 18.65 -17.14
N GLU A 236 -5.29 19.84 -16.59
CA GLU A 236 -4.49 20.86 -17.26
C GLU A 236 -3.01 20.74 -16.85
N PRO A 237 -2.07 20.75 -17.81
CA PRO A 237 -0.65 20.86 -17.52
C PRO A 237 -0.33 22.14 -16.73
N LEU A 238 0.58 22.05 -15.76
CA LEU A 238 1.03 23.23 -15.02
C LEU A 238 2.20 23.87 -15.76
N ASP A 239 2.03 25.14 -16.15
CA ASP A 239 3.09 25.92 -16.78
C ASP A 239 4.25 26.15 -15.78
N SER A 240 5.42 25.59 -16.07
CA SER A 240 6.59 25.60 -15.19
C SER A 240 7.85 25.97 -15.97
N ASN A 241 8.65 26.90 -15.44
CA ASN A 241 9.90 27.34 -16.05
C ASN A 241 11.07 26.36 -15.85
N PHE A 242 10.89 25.32 -15.02
CA PHE A 242 11.99 24.45 -14.57
C PHE A 242 11.80 22.97 -14.93
N TYR A 243 10.56 22.54 -15.15
CA TYR A 243 10.20 21.15 -15.41
C TYR A 243 9.03 21.10 -16.38
N ASP A 244 9.10 20.21 -17.37
CA ASP A 244 7.95 19.89 -18.23
C ASP A 244 7.11 18.84 -17.50
N PHE A 245 6.11 19.33 -16.77
CA PHE A 245 5.23 18.50 -15.96
C PHE A 245 3.93 18.31 -16.72
N GLY A 246 3.66 17.08 -17.15
CA GLY A 246 2.47 16.78 -17.94
C GLY A 246 1.17 17.16 -17.23
N TRP A 247 0.93 16.68 -16.00
CA TRP A 247 -0.39 16.72 -15.35
C TRP A 247 -0.27 16.92 -13.84
N ILE A 248 -1.04 17.84 -13.26
CA ILE A 248 -1.10 18.05 -11.80
C ILE A 248 -2.28 17.33 -11.17
N PRO A 249 -2.18 16.91 -9.90
CA PRO A 249 -1.06 17.12 -8.96
C PRO A 249 0.19 16.27 -9.21
N PHE A 250 1.25 16.51 -8.41
CA PHE A 250 2.45 15.66 -8.27
C PHE A 250 2.73 15.41 -6.79
N LEU A 251 1.88 14.64 -6.11
CA LEU A 251 2.16 14.26 -4.73
C LEU A 251 3.29 13.22 -4.69
N TRP A 252 4.38 13.60 -4.04
CA TRP A 252 5.55 12.76 -3.82
C TRP A 252 5.45 11.93 -2.55
N ALA A 253 4.81 12.43 -1.51
CA ALA A 253 4.72 11.70 -0.25
C ALA A 253 3.44 12.06 0.48
N ALA A 254 2.95 11.10 1.25
CA ALA A 254 1.93 11.28 2.26
C ALA A 254 2.44 10.63 3.55
N GLU A 255 2.68 11.45 4.56
CA GLU A 255 3.20 11.01 5.86
C GLU A 255 2.14 11.34 6.91
N TYR A 256 1.67 10.34 7.64
CA TYR A 256 0.72 10.49 8.72
C TYR A 256 1.47 10.69 10.04
N HIS A 257 1.07 11.72 10.78
CA HIS A 257 1.58 11.95 12.12
C HIS A 257 0.51 12.64 12.96
N ASP A 258 0.11 11.97 14.04
CA ASP A 258 -0.71 12.52 15.12
C ASP A 258 -1.97 13.28 14.63
N GLY A 259 -2.81 12.59 13.85
CA GLY A 259 -4.07 13.11 13.31
C GLY A 259 -3.93 13.98 12.06
N TYR A 260 -2.71 14.24 11.60
CA TYR A 260 -2.45 15.01 10.39
C TYR A 260 -1.74 14.18 9.32
N THR A 261 -2.11 14.40 8.06
CA THR A 261 -1.40 13.88 6.90
C THR A 261 -0.65 15.03 6.22
N TYR A 262 0.67 14.91 6.16
CA TYR A 262 1.57 15.85 5.50
C TYR A 262 1.79 15.38 4.06
N LEU A 263 1.34 16.18 3.09
CA LEU A 263 1.44 15.88 1.67
C LEU A 263 2.51 16.76 1.03
N SER A 264 3.55 16.13 0.48
CA SER A 264 4.59 16.85 -0.25
C SER A 264 4.27 16.84 -1.74
N CYS A 265 3.95 18.00 -2.32
CA CYS A 265 3.82 18.16 -3.76
C CYS A 265 5.08 18.80 -4.34
N ILE A 266 5.65 18.18 -5.37
CA ILE A 266 6.89 18.67 -6.01
C ILE A 266 6.73 20.11 -6.52
N THR A 267 5.53 20.46 -6.99
CA THR A 267 5.27 21.71 -7.70
C THR A 267 4.68 22.80 -6.82
N SER A 268 3.79 22.44 -5.89
CA SER A 268 3.01 23.39 -5.10
C SER A 268 3.36 23.41 -3.61
N GLY A 269 4.29 22.56 -3.16
CA GLY A 269 4.79 22.55 -1.80
C GLY A 269 4.00 21.63 -0.86
N LEU A 270 3.99 21.98 0.43
CA LEU A 270 3.40 21.18 1.50
C LEU A 270 1.91 21.49 1.66
N TYR A 271 1.09 20.44 1.71
CA TYR A 271 -0.28 20.49 2.21
C TYR A 271 -0.38 19.71 3.51
N ILE A 272 -1.26 20.16 4.41
CA ILE A 272 -1.58 19.43 5.64
C ILE A 272 -3.08 19.17 5.60
N ALA A 273 -3.45 17.91 5.67
CA ALA A 273 -4.83 17.48 5.78
C ALA A 273 -5.07 16.86 7.15
N GLN A 274 -6.29 16.97 7.65
CA GLN A 274 -6.77 16.26 8.82
C GLN A 274 -8.04 15.53 8.42
N LEU A 275 -8.13 14.26 8.77
CA LEU A 275 -9.31 13.45 8.56
C LEU A 275 -10.11 13.42 9.87
N ASP A 276 -11.39 13.77 9.83
CA ASP A 276 -12.21 13.95 11.04
C ASP A 276 -12.24 12.71 11.94
N ILE A 277 -12.22 11.50 11.34
CA ILE A 277 -12.23 10.24 12.09
C ILE A 277 -10.88 9.92 12.76
N ASP A 278 -9.83 10.69 12.48
CA ASP A 278 -8.50 10.54 13.07
C ASP A 278 -8.36 11.38 14.35
N MET A 279 -9.20 12.42 14.48
CA MET A 279 -9.15 13.37 15.60
C MET A 279 -9.22 12.71 16.98
N PRO A 280 -10.05 11.68 17.23
CA PRO A 280 -10.11 11.02 18.53
C PRO A 280 -8.78 10.37 18.95
N TYR A 281 -7.89 10.10 18.00
CA TYR A 281 -6.66 9.34 18.23
C TYR A 281 -5.46 10.21 18.55
N MET A 282 -5.57 11.53 18.39
CA MET A 282 -4.49 12.49 18.63
C MET A 282 -3.97 12.43 20.08
N GLU A 283 -2.68 12.68 20.27
CA GLU A 283 -2.09 12.78 21.61
C GLU A 283 -2.63 14.00 22.38
N GLU A 284 -2.88 13.85 23.68
CA GLU A 284 -3.34 14.96 24.51
C GLU A 284 -2.31 16.11 24.52
N GLY A 285 -2.69 17.26 23.95
CA GLY A 285 -1.87 18.46 23.89
C GLY A 285 -1.27 18.78 22.52
N SER A 286 -1.60 18.04 21.47
CA SER A 286 -1.16 18.33 20.09
C SER A 286 -2.04 19.32 19.32
N SER A 287 -3.06 19.90 19.96
CA SER A 287 -3.82 20.99 19.36
C SER A 287 -2.91 22.18 19.11
N THR A 288 -2.80 22.64 17.87
CA THR A 288 -2.05 23.84 17.48
C THR A 288 -2.76 25.14 17.88
N ASP A 289 -3.54 25.14 18.97
CA ASP A 289 -4.27 26.30 19.50
C ASP A 289 -3.36 27.22 20.33
N ASP A 290 -2.14 27.51 19.83
CA ASP A 290 -1.24 28.56 20.32
C ASP A 290 -1.00 29.64 19.24
#